data_AF-A0A4Y2E6H9-F1
#
_entry.id   AF-A0A4Y2E6H9-F1
#
_cell.length_a   1.000
_cell.length_b   1.000
_cell.length_c   1.000
_cell.angle_alpha   90.00
_cell.angle_beta   90.00
_cell.angle_gamma   90.00
#
_symmetry.space_group_name_H-M   'P 1'
#
loop_
_entity.id
_entity.type
_entity.pdbx_description
1 polymer ?
#
loop_
_entity_poly.entity_id
_entity_poly.type
_entity_poly.pdbx_seq_one_letter_code
_entity_poly.pdbx_strand_id
1 'polypeptide(L)'
;VKTNSDPVFLRLLALLGFSFDCATEGEIRFVLKAGGDPKNIIFAHVIKTPSALQYAASVGVEMMTFDCKEELLKIKKYYPEA
;
A
#
# COMPACT_ATOMS: atom_id res chain seq x y z
N VAL A 1 0.80 -9.45 -4.27
CA VAL A 1 -0.44 -9.76 -3.50
C VAL A 1 -1.57 -10.16 -4.42
N LYS A 2 -1.87 -9.36 -5.45
CA LYS A 2 -2.92 -9.57 -6.46
C LYS A 2 -2.99 -10.99 -7.05
N THR A 3 -1.83 -11.59 -7.34
CA THR A 3 -1.72 -12.90 -8.00
C THR A 3 -1.93 -14.08 -7.06
N ASN A 4 -1.55 -13.93 -5.78
CA ASN A 4 -1.71 -14.94 -4.75
C ASN A 4 -1.74 -14.25 -3.38
N SER A 5 -2.89 -14.34 -2.73
CA SER A 5 -3.19 -13.74 -1.43
C SER A 5 -3.17 -14.76 -0.29
N ASP A 6 -2.61 -15.96 -0.52
CA ASP A 6 -2.46 -16.98 0.51
C ASP A 6 -1.67 -16.41 1.72
N PRO A 7 -2.24 -16.45 2.95
CA PRO A 7 -1.59 -15.84 4.11
C PRO A 7 -0.25 -16.45 4.48
N VAL A 8 -0.05 -17.75 4.24
CA VAL A 8 1.21 -18.45 4.57
C VAL A 8 2.30 -18.02 3.58
N PHE A 9 1.95 -17.91 2.30
CA PHE A 9 2.85 -17.42 1.27
C PHE A 9 3.26 -15.96 1.53
N LEU A 10 2.31 -15.07 1.83
CA LEU A 10 2.62 -13.67 2.14
C LEU A 10 3.51 -13.53 3.38
N ARG A 11 3.26 -14.35 4.42
CA ARG A 11 4.09 -14.35 5.62
C ARG A 11 5.51 -14.82 5.33
N LEU A 12 5.68 -15.85 4.49
CA LEU A 12 7.00 -16.30 4.05
C LEU A 12 7.75 -15.18 3.32
N LEU A 13 7.09 -14.51 2.37
CA LEU A 13 7.69 -13.39 1.65
C LEU A 13 8.10 -12.24 2.57
N ALA A 14 7.25 -11.92 3.56
CA ALA A 14 7.54 -10.90 4.55
C ALA A 14 8.77 -11.27 5.41
N LEU A 15 8.87 -12.53 5.85
CA LEU A 15 10.03 -13.04 6.59
C LEU A 15 11.33 -13.00 5.77
N LEU A 16 11.23 -13.19 4.46
CA LEU A 16 12.36 -13.09 3.54
C LEU A 16 12.72 -11.64 3.16
N GLY A 17 11.97 -10.65 3.65
CA GLY A 17 12.23 -9.23 3.40
C GLY A 17 11.82 -8.74 2.00
N PHE A 18 10.89 -9.43 1.33
CA PHE A 18 10.40 -8.99 0.02
C PHE A 18 9.52 -7.74 0.12
N SER A 19 9.49 -6.97 -0.96
CA SER A 19 8.57 -5.85 -1.13
C SER A 19 7.24 -6.28 -1.76
N PHE A 20 6.18 -5.51 -1.50
CA PHE A 20 4.82 -5.83 -1.90
C PHE A 20 4.19 -4.69 -2.72
N ASP A 21 3.75 -5.01 -3.93
CA ASP A 21 2.82 -4.18 -4.69
C ASP A 21 1.37 -4.46 -4.22
N CYS A 22 0.74 -3.41 -3.68
CA CYS A 22 -0.66 -3.38 -3.29
C CYS A 22 -1.45 -2.36 -4.13
N ALA A 23 -2.61 -2.75 -4.65
CA ALA A 23 -3.55 -1.88 -5.36
C ALA A 23 -4.76 -1.46 -4.54
N THR A 24 -5.00 -2.06 -3.37
CA THR A 24 -6.16 -1.72 -2.54
C THR A 24 -5.78 -1.61 -1.07
N GLU A 25 -6.60 -0.88 -0.31
CA GLU A 25 -6.50 -0.82 1.15
C GLU A 25 -6.51 -2.23 1.79
N GLY A 26 -7.32 -3.14 1.25
CA GLY A 26 -7.40 -4.52 1.71
C GLY A 26 -6.10 -5.29 1.52
N GLU A 27 -5.42 -5.10 0.40
CA GLU A 27 -4.12 -5.74 0.15
C GLU A 27 -3.04 -5.23 1.10
N ILE A 28 -2.99 -3.91 1.34
CA ILE A 28 -2.09 -3.32 2.34
C ILE A 28 -2.36 -3.96 3.71
N ARG A 29 -3.64 -4.02 4.12
CA ARG A 29 -4.05 -4.63 5.39
C ARG A 29 -3.64 -6.10 5.49
N PHE A 30 -3.72 -6.87 4.40
CA PHE A 30 -3.30 -8.27 4.40
C PHE A 30 -1.79 -8.42 4.55
N VAL A 31 -1.00 -7.62 3.84
CA VAL A 31 0.47 -7.65 3.96
C VAL A 31 0.92 -7.26 5.36
N LEU A 32 0.34 -6.20 5.93
CA LEU A 32 0.64 -5.78 7.30
C LEU A 32 0.26 -6.85 8.33
N LYS A 33 -0.90 -7.50 8.17
CA LYS A 33 -1.29 -8.64 9.01
C LYS A 33 -0.35 -9.85 8.88
N ALA A 34 0.25 -10.04 7.71
CA ALA A 34 1.24 -11.08 7.47
C ALA A 34 2.64 -10.73 8.02
N GLY A 35 2.81 -9.54 8.61
CA GLY A 35 4.08 -9.08 9.19
C GLY A 35 4.99 -8.34 8.21
N GLY A 36 4.47 -7.90 7.06
CA GLY A 36 5.21 -7.05 6.13
C GLY A 36 5.48 -5.66 6.73
N ASP A 37 6.67 -5.12 6.44
CA ASP A 37 7.05 -3.75 6.82
C ASP A 37 6.35 -2.74 5.89
N PRO A 38 5.63 -1.72 6.40
CA PRO A 38 5.07 -0.64 5.60
C PRO A 38 6.05 -0.01 4.60
N LYS A 39 7.33 0.09 4.94
CA LYS A 39 8.39 0.64 4.08
C LYS A 39 8.67 -0.21 2.84
N ASN A 40 8.30 -1.49 2.90
CA ASN A 40 8.43 -2.44 1.81
C ASN A 40 7.13 -2.54 0.98
N ILE A 41 6.15 -1.68 1.20
CA ILE A 41 4.89 -1.67 0.46
C ILE A 41 4.85 -0.47 -0.49
N ILE A 42 4.48 -0.72 -1.75
CA ILE A 42 4.11 0.32 -2.71
C ILE A 42 2.61 0.26 -2.97
N PHE A 43 1.92 1.40 -2.79
CA PHE A 43 0.52 1.55 -3.17
C PHE A 43 0.44 1.92 -4.66
N ALA A 44 0.52 0.91 -5.53
CA ALA A 44 0.74 1.11 -6.96
C ALA A 44 -0.52 1.40 -7.80
N HIS A 45 -1.70 1.51 -7.19
CA HIS A 45 -2.90 1.87 -7.93
C HIS A 45 -2.94 3.38 -8.20
N VAL A 46 -3.07 3.78 -9.46
CA VAL A 46 -2.98 5.19 -9.88
C VAL A 46 -4.13 6.07 -9.41
N ILE A 47 -5.30 5.50 -9.04
CA ILE A 47 -6.47 6.25 -8.57
C ILE A 47 -6.94 5.74 -7.21
N LYS A 48 -6.64 6.45 -6.11
CA LYS A 48 -6.98 6.00 -4.76
C LYS A 48 -8.21 6.73 -4.24
N THR A 49 -8.97 6.07 -3.37
CA THR A 49 -10.03 6.73 -2.62
C THR A 49 -9.41 7.57 -1.48
N PRO A 50 -10.07 8.66 -1.05
CA PRO A 50 -9.62 9.41 0.13
C PRO A 50 -9.44 8.55 1.38
N SER A 51 -10.33 7.57 1.61
CA SER A 51 -10.23 6.64 2.73
C SER A 51 -8.98 5.77 2.64
N ALA A 52 -8.62 5.29 1.44
CA ALA A 52 -7.44 4.47 1.25
C ALA A 52 -6.13 5.25 1.44
N LEU A 53 -6.10 6.53 1.04
CA LEU A 53 -4.98 7.44 1.31
C LEU A 53 -4.81 7.70 2.81
N GLN A 54 -5.90 8.00 3.51
CA GLN A 54 -5.89 8.19 4.96
C GLN A 54 -5.47 6.93 5.70
N TYR A 55 -5.89 5.76 5.22
CA TYR A 55 -5.44 4.49 5.78
C TYR A 55 -3.94 4.29 5.55
N ALA A 56 -3.45 4.48 4.32
CA ALA A 56 -2.02 4.39 4.00
C ALA A 56 -1.18 5.31 4.90
N ALA A 57 -1.67 6.52 5.19
CA ALA A 57 -1.07 7.44 6.16
C ALA A 57 -1.06 6.87 7.58
N SER A 58 -2.19 6.33 8.05
CA SER A 58 -2.30 5.78 9.40
C SER A 58 -1.38 4.59 9.66
N VAL A 59 -0.97 3.87 8.62
CA VAL A 59 -0.12 2.66 8.71
C VAL A 59 1.31 2.88 8.18
N GLY A 60 1.66 4.09 7.74
CA GLY A 60 3.00 4.44 7.29
C GLY A 60 3.41 3.89 5.92
N VAL A 61 2.47 3.67 5.00
CA VAL A 61 2.78 3.29 3.60
C VAL A 61 2.91 4.55 2.75
N GLU A 62 4.13 5.07 2.65
CA GLU A 62 4.44 6.34 1.97
C GLU A 62 4.57 6.18 0.45
N MET A 63 5.19 5.10 -0.03
CA MET A 63 5.48 4.94 -1.46
C MET A 63 4.20 4.63 -2.27
N MET A 64 3.88 5.48 -3.25
CA MET A 64 2.69 5.31 -4.09
C MET A 64 2.85 5.87 -5.51
N THR A 65 2.01 5.41 -6.44
CA THR A 65 2.02 5.86 -7.85
C THR A 65 0.90 6.86 -8.14
N PHE A 66 1.06 7.68 -9.16
CA PHE A 66 0.01 8.53 -9.73
C PHE A 66 0.31 8.76 -11.22
N ASP A 67 -0.71 9.03 -12.03
CA ASP A 67 -0.57 9.32 -13.46
C ASP A 67 -1.26 10.62 -13.91
N CYS A 68 -2.00 11.27 -13.00
CA CYS A 68 -2.73 12.51 -13.27
C CYS A 68 -2.58 13.55 -12.15
N LYS A 69 -2.83 14.82 -12.49
CA LYS A 69 -2.73 15.95 -11.56
C LYS A 69 -3.77 15.86 -10.46
N GLU A 70 -4.95 15.37 -10.79
CA GLU A 70 -6.08 15.20 -9.87
C GLU A 70 -5.72 14.24 -8.74
N GLU A 71 -5.03 13.14 -9.06
CA GLU A 71 -4.52 12.21 -8.05
C GLU A 71 -3.43 12.85 -7.20
N LEU A 72 -2.47 13.57 -7.79
CA LEU A 72 -1.42 14.27 -7.03
C LEU A 72 -2.02 15.29 -6.04
N LEU A 73 -3.03 16.04 -6.45
CA LEU A 73 -3.76 16.97 -5.57
C LEU A 73 -4.51 16.23 -4.45
N LYS A 74 -5.03 15.05 -4.75
CA LYS A 74 -5.69 14.19 -3.76
C LYS A 74 -4.67 13.67 -2.74
N ILE A 75 -3.52 13.17 -3.18
CA ILE A 75 -2.41 12.75 -2.30
C ILE A 75 -2.01 13.93 -1.40
N LYS A 76 -1.71 15.10 -1.98
CA LYS A 76 -1.38 16.31 -1.21
C LYS A 76 -2.43 16.68 -0.16
N LYS A 77 -3.72 16.45 -0.44
CA LYS A 77 -4.82 16.78 0.49
C LYS A 77 -4.98 15.78 1.63
N TYR A 78 -4.81 14.48 1.37
CA TYR A 78 -5.15 13.42 2.32
C TYR A 78 -3.93 12.73 2.94
N TYR A 79 -2.78 12.78 2.28
CA TYR A 79 -1.51 12.24 2.76
C TYR A 79 -0.32 13.05 2.19
N PRO A 80 -0.05 14.26 2.75
CA PRO A 80 0.97 15.16 2.22
C PRO A 80 2.42 14.72 2.45
N GLU A 81 2.68 13.82 3.40
CA GLU A 81 4.03 13.32 3.73
C GLU A 81 4.47 12.13 2.86
N ALA A 82 3.58 11.63 2.00
CA ALA A 82 3.85 10.52 1.08
C ALA A 82 4.68 10.92 -0.15
#